data_AF-A0A2M7J386-F1
#
_entry.id   AF-A0A2M7J386-F1
#
_cell.length_a   1.000
_cell.length_b   1.000
_cell.length_c   1.000
_cell.angle_alpha   90.00
_cell.angle_beta   90.00
_cell.angle_gamma   90.00
#
_symmetry.space_group_name_H-M   'P 1'
#
loop_
_entity.id
_entity.type
_entity.pdbx_description
1 polymer ?
#
loop_
_entity_poly.entity_id
_entity_poly.type
_entity_poly.pdbx_seq_one_letter_code
_entity_poly.pdbx_strand_id
1 'polypeptide(L)'
;AEITTRRGSLFYTHVICATSPTIAARLLRQNKALEAEIAQMDGLQHQPIYTVYLQYPAPVRLPHAMLGLHQRVSQWLFDRGQIAGQHGLLASVISAEGRHQHLSHEQLAQRVSAELAEEFGISAPPLWHKVIAEQRATFACTPNLPRPPQQTALPQLFLAGDYTAGDYPATLEGAVQSGLRCAKILAESLPG
;
A
#
# COMPACT_ATOMS: atom_id res chain seq x y z
N ALA A 1 -26.43 5.00 -14.01
CA ALA A 1 -25.00 5.11 -14.40
C ALA A 1 -24.65 4.08 -15.48
N GLU A 2 -24.03 4.52 -16.57
CA GLU A 2 -23.48 3.63 -17.62
C GLU A 2 -22.02 3.30 -17.32
N ILE A 3 -21.62 2.03 -17.44
CA ILE A 3 -20.23 1.59 -17.37
C ILE A 3 -19.85 0.95 -18.70
N THR A 4 -18.89 1.55 -19.40
CA THR A 4 -18.34 1.02 -20.65
C THR A 4 -17.04 0.25 -20.41
N THR A 5 -16.99 -0.98 -20.91
CA THR A 5 -15.79 -1.83 -20.87
C THR A 5 -15.43 -2.28 -22.29
N ARG A 6 -14.29 -2.98 -22.45
CA ARG A 6 -13.95 -3.64 -23.73
C ARG A 6 -14.99 -4.66 -24.21
N ARG A 7 -15.88 -5.13 -23.32
CA ARG A 7 -16.92 -6.11 -23.60
C ARG A 7 -18.29 -5.48 -23.89
N GLY A 8 -18.38 -4.15 -23.91
CA GLY A 8 -19.63 -3.40 -24.10
C GLY A 8 -20.02 -2.56 -22.88
N SER A 9 -21.22 -1.98 -22.94
CA SER A 9 -21.79 -1.13 -21.89
C SER A 9 -22.81 -1.87 -21.04
N LEU A 10 -22.81 -1.59 -19.75
CA LEU A 10 -23.80 -2.06 -18.78
C LEU A 10 -24.37 -0.87 -18.01
N PHE A 11 -25.64 -0.98 -17.61
CA PHE A 11 -26.34 0.07 -16.85
C PHE A 11 -26.61 -0.39 -15.43
N TYR A 12 -26.30 0.47 -14.48
CA TYR A 12 -26.53 0.25 -13.06
C TYR A 12 -27.25 1.45 -12.45
N THR A 13 -28.02 1.23 -11.40
CA THR A 13 -28.63 2.32 -10.62
C THR A 13 -27.57 3.15 -9.90
N HIS A 14 -26.52 2.50 -9.39
CA HIS A 14 -25.43 3.11 -8.64
C HIS A 14 -24.11 2.37 -8.92
N VAL A 15 -22.98 3.04 -8.75
CA VAL A 15 -21.63 2.51 -8.98
C VAL A 15 -20.71 2.88 -7.83
N ILE A 16 -19.97 1.91 -7.32
CA ILE A 16 -18.86 2.13 -6.37
C ILE A 16 -17.55 1.91 -7.12
N CYS A 17 -16.72 2.94 -7.24
CA CYS A 17 -15.37 2.85 -7.78
C CYS A 17 -14.40 2.47 -6.66
N ALA A 18 -14.08 1.17 -6.56
CA ALA A 18 -13.20 0.59 -5.56
C ALA A 18 -11.79 0.25 -6.13
N THR A 19 -11.17 1.21 -6.83
CA THR A 19 -9.85 1.06 -7.45
C THR A 19 -8.83 2.00 -6.79
N SER A 20 -7.53 1.85 -7.07
CA SER A 20 -6.53 2.82 -6.60
C SER A 20 -6.83 4.25 -7.09
N PRO A 21 -6.36 5.31 -6.41
CA PRO A 21 -6.68 6.70 -6.76
C PRO A 21 -6.28 7.04 -8.20
N THR A 22 -5.13 6.56 -8.67
CA THR A 22 -4.67 6.76 -10.06
C THR A 22 -5.62 6.14 -11.08
N ILE A 23 -6.14 4.94 -10.79
CA ILE A 23 -7.07 4.25 -11.70
C ILE A 23 -8.44 4.91 -11.64
N ALA A 24 -8.92 5.28 -10.45
CA ALA A 24 -10.19 5.99 -10.27
C ALA A 24 -10.17 7.33 -11.01
N ALA A 25 -9.14 8.17 -10.80
CA ALA A 25 -8.98 9.44 -11.51
C ALA A 25 -8.95 9.25 -13.04
N ARG A 26 -8.27 8.20 -13.53
CA ARG A 26 -8.23 7.89 -14.97
C ARG A 26 -9.60 7.48 -15.53
N LEU A 27 -10.33 6.62 -14.83
CA LEU A 27 -11.66 6.14 -15.24
C LEU A 27 -12.69 7.26 -15.24
N LEU A 28 -12.59 8.18 -14.28
CA LEU A 28 -13.58 9.22 -14.03
C LEU A 28 -13.32 10.53 -14.79
N ARG A 29 -12.13 10.68 -15.40
CA ARG A 29 -11.63 11.93 -16.01
C ARG A 29 -12.55 12.59 -17.03
N GLN A 30 -13.42 11.84 -17.69
CA GLN A 30 -14.36 12.38 -18.69
C GLN A 30 -15.57 13.10 -18.05
N ASN A 31 -15.80 12.93 -16.75
CA ASN A 31 -16.92 13.54 -16.05
C ASN A 31 -16.51 14.88 -15.44
N LYS A 32 -16.85 15.99 -16.11
CA LYS A 32 -16.53 17.35 -15.63
C LYS A 32 -17.06 17.64 -14.22
N ALA A 33 -18.17 17.02 -13.83
CA ALA A 33 -18.73 17.17 -12.49
C ALA A 33 -17.81 16.65 -11.37
N LEU A 34 -16.83 15.81 -11.69
CA LEU A 34 -15.92 15.18 -10.72
C LEU A 34 -14.53 15.83 -10.67
N GLU A 35 -14.38 17.03 -11.24
CA GLU A 35 -13.09 17.71 -11.36
C GLU A 35 -12.38 17.89 -10.01
N ALA A 36 -13.15 18.21 -8.95
CA ALA A 36 -12.60 18.37 -7.60
C ALA A 36 -12.07 17.06 -7.02
N GLU A 37 -12.83 15.96 -7.09
CA GLU A 37 -12.41 14.65 -6.61
C GLU A 37 -11.23 14.11 -7.42
N ILE A 38 -11.21 14.34 -8.74
CA ILE A 38 -10.09 13.97 -9.61
C ILE A 38 -8.84 14.74 -9.22
N ALA A 39 -8.93 16.05 -8.99
CA ALA A 39 -7.80 16.86 -8.57
C ALA A 39 -7.23 16.40 -7.21
N GLN A 40 -8.11 16.03 -6.26
CA GLN A 40 -7.68 15.46 -4.98
C GLN A 40 -6.94 14.13 -5.16
N MET A 41 -7.44 13.22 -6.02
CA MET A 41 -6.77 11.95 -6.31
C MET A 41 -5.44 12.13 -7.04
N ASP A 42 -5.38 13.01 -8.04
CA ASP A 42 -4.15 13.33 -8.79
C ASP A 42 -3.10 14.04 -7.91
N GLY A 43 -3.54 14.76 -6.88
CA GLY A 43 -2.67 15.46 -5.92
C GLY A 43 -2.00 14.56 -4.88
N LEU A 44 -2.45 13.30 -4.72
CA LEU A 44 -1.88 12.38 -3.74
C LEU A 44 -0.43 12.04 -4.09
N GLN A 45 0.50 12.52 -3.27
CA GLN A 45 1.89 12.09 -3.34
C GLN A 45 2.03 10.66 -2.83
N HIS A 46 2.97 9.90 -3.37
CA HIS A 46 3.16 8.50 -3.02
C HIS A 46 4.42 8.30 -2.17
N GLN A 47 4.39 7.28 -1.33
CA GLN A 47 5.53 6.83 -0.53
C GLN A 47 5.87 5.39 -0.92
N PRO A 48 7.16 5.09 -1.17
CA PRO A 48 7.56 3.75 -1.55
C PRO A 48 7.64 2.83 -0.33
N ILE A 49 7.55 1.52 -0.58
CA ILE A 49 7.95 0.49 0.38
C ILE A 49 8.89 -0.48 -0.33
N TYR A 50 10.06 -0.69 0.28
CA TYR A 50 11.02 -1.69 -0.14
C TYR A 50 10.90 -2.90 0.76
N THR A 51 10.85 -4.09 0.17
CA THR A 51 11.03 -5.34 0.89
C THR A 51 12.27 -6.05 0.38
N VAL A 52 13.24 -6.27 1.27
CA VAL A 52 14.45 -7.04 1.01
C VAL A 52 14.26 -8.42 1.59
N TYR A 53 14.13 -9.42 0.71
CA TYR A 53 14.12 -10.82 1.07
C TYR A 53 15.56 -11.34 1.09
N LEU A 54 15.95 -12.02 2.17
CA LEU A 54 17.25 -12.66 2.33
C LEU A 54 17.04 -14.10 2.78
N GLN A 55 17.51 -15.06 1.98
CA GLN A 55 17.46 -16.47 2.35
C GLN A 55 18.77 -16.89 2.97
N TYR A 56 18.69 -17.49 4.15
CA TYR A 56 19.78 -18.15 4.85
C TYR A 56 19.52 -19.65 4.97
N PRO A 57 20.50 -20.45 5.45
CA PRO A 57 20.24 -21.83 5.85
C PRO A 57 19.09 -21.92 6.87
N ALA A 58 18.31 -23.00 6.80
CA ALA A 58 17.09 -23.17 7.61
C ALA A 58 17.23 -22.93 9.13
N PRO A 59 18.37 -23.21 9.79
CA PRO A 59 18.55 -22.93 11.22
C PRO A 59 18.64 -21.44 11.58
N VAL A 60 18.93 -20.55 10.61
CA VAL A 60 18.98 -19.11 10.86
C VAL A 60 17.58 -18.59 11.16
N ARG A 61 17.45 -17.89 12.29
CA ARG A 61 16.19 -17.36 12.80
C ARG A 61 16.43 -16.09 13.60
N LEU A 62 15.43 -15.21 13.62
CA LEU A 62 15.41 -14.04 14.51
C LEU A 62 14.95 -14.45 15.92
N PRO A 63 15.23 -13.65 16.96
CA PRO A 63 14.71 -13.92 18.31
C PRO A 63 13.18 -13.85 18.40
N HIS A 64 12.54 -13.04 17.54
CA HIS A 64 11.09 -12.92 17.43
C HIS A 64 10.64 -12.91 15.97
N ALA A 65 9.39 -13.31 15.72
CA ALA A 65 8.79 -13.35 14.39
C ALA A 65 8.75 -11.98 13.70
N MET A 66 8.61 -10.90 14.46
CA MET A 66 8.59 -9.52 13.98
C MET A 66 9.40 -8.64 14.94
N LEU A 67 10.28 -7.82 14.38
CA LEU A 67 11.16 -6.91 15.13
C LEU A 67 11.16 -5.53 14.48
N GLY A 68 11.13 -4.48 15.30
CA GLY A 68 11.41 -3.12 14.87
C GLY A 68 12.87 -2.77 15.13
N LEU A 69 13.54 -2.13 14.18
CA LEU A 69 14.89 -1.63 14.34
C LEU A 69 14.90 -0.09 14.35
N HIS A 70 15.71 0.48 15.23
CA HIS A 70 15.87 1.92 15.35
C HIS A 70 17.21 2.36 14.75
N GLN A 71 17.24 3.52 14.08
CA GLN A 71 18.45 4.09 13.45
C GLN A 71 19.15 3.18 12.43
N ARG A 72 18.42 2.23 11.83
CA ARG A 72 18.88 1.36 10.76
C ARG A 72 18.15 1.67 9.45
N VAL A 73 18.67 1.16 8.33
CA VAL A 73 17.93 1.23 7.06
C VAL A 73 16.71 0.32 7.13
N SER A 74 16.90 -0.89 7.67
CA SER A 74 15.83 -1.81 8.02
C SER A 74 14.97 -1.18 9.12
N GLN A 75 13.66 -1.03 8.89
CA GLN A 75 12.75 -0.52 9.91
C GLN A 75 12.02 -1.66 10.60
N TRP A 76 11.62 -2.67 9.82
CA TRP A 76 10.97 -3.87 10.32
C TRP A 76 11.64 -5.11 9.75
N LEU A 77 11.83 -6.13 10.59
CA LEU A 77 12.28 -7.45 10.18
C LEU A 77 11.18 -8.46 10.49
N PHE A 78 10.96 -9.38 9.55
CA PHE A 78 10.02 -10.48 9.67
C PHE A 78 10.74 -11.80 9.41
N ASP A 79 10.67 -12.72 10.38
CA ASP A 79 11.12 -14.10 10.20
C ASP A 79 9.98 -14.91 9.59
N ARG A 80 10.09 -15.19 8.29
CA ARG A 80 9.06 -15.93 7.55
C ARG A 80 9.07 -17.42 7.88
N GLY A 81 10.14 -17.92 8.49
CA GLY A 81 10.19 -19.25 9.10
C GLY A 81 9.23 -19.36 10.27
N GLN A 82 9.26 -18.37 11.17
CA GLN A 82 8.36 -18.32 12.32
C GLN A 82 6.91 -17.99 11.95
N ILE A 83 6.69 -17.11 10.96
CA ILE A 83 5.35 -16.66 10.56
C ILE A 83 4.63 -17.68 9.66
N ALA A 84 5.35 -18.27 8.71
CA ALA A 84 4.75 -19.00 7.59
C ALA A 84 5.50 -20.31 7.24
N GLY A 85 6.39 -20.81 8.10
CA GLY A 85 7.13 -22.06 7.87
C GLY A 85 8.22 -21.98 6.79
N GLN A 86 8.56 -20.78 6.32
CA GLN A 86 9.59 -20.56 5.30
C GLN A 86 10.97 -20.41 5.94
N HIS A 87 11.51 -21.51 6.48
CA HIS A 87 12.71 -21.50 7.31
C HIS A 87 13.93 -20.85 6.64
N GLY A 88 14.66 -20.04 7.40
CA GLY A 88 15.81 -19.27 6.93
C GLY A 88 15.47 -18.04 6.09
N LEU A 89 14.20 -17.81 5.73
CA LEU A 89 13.80 -16.63 4.95
C LEU A 89 13.45 -15.45 5.86
N LEU A 90 14.23 -14.38 5.74
CA LEU A 90 13.97 -13.11 6.42
C LEU A 90 13.47 -12.07 5.42
N ALA A 91 12.56 -11.20 5.86
CA ALA A 91 12.12 -10.05 5.09
C ALA A 91 12.37 -8.76 5.89
N SER A 92 13.18 -7.86 5.33
CA SER A 92 13.37 -6.50 5.85
C SER A 92 12.48 -5.53 5.09
N VAL A 93 11.67 -4.77 5.80
CA VAL A 93 10.77 -3.75 5.26
C VAL A 93 11.32 -2.37 5.60
N ILE A 94 11.40 -1.54 4.57
CA ILE A 94 11.87 -0.15 4.61
C ILE A 94 10.77 0.70 4.02
N SER A 95 10.17 1.55 4.85
CA SER A 95 9.02 2.35 4.49
C SER A 95 9.42 3.79 4.18
N ALA A 96 8.66 4.41 3.29
CA ALA A 96 8.78 5.80 2.86
C ALA A 96 10.10 6.11 2.15
N GLU A 97 10.20 7.33 1.64
CA GLU A 97 11.40 7.83 0.99
C GLU A 97 12.59 7.91 1.96
N GLY A 98 13.79 7.63 1.43
CA GLY A 98 15.02 7.78 2.20
C GLY A 98 16.27 7.48 1.39
N ARG A 99 17.43 7.52 2.08
CA ARG A 99 18.76 7.33 1.47
C ARG A 99 18.92 5.97 0.78
N HIS A 100 18.13 4.97 1.17
CA HIS A 100 18.15 3.63 0.57
C HIS A 100 17.78 3.64 -0.92
N GLN A 101 17.02 4.63 -1.39
CA GLN A 101 16.64 4.77 -2.80
C GLN A 101 17.83 5.11 -3.72
N HIS A 102 18.94 5.58 -3.16
CA HIS A 102 20.17 5.84 -3.91
C HIS A 102 21.05 4.59 -4.06
N LEU A 103 20.68 3.48 -3.42
CA LEU A 103 21.40 2.22 -3.49
C LEU A 103 20.83 1.35 -4.61
N SER A 104 21.69 0.61 -5.29
CA SER A 104 21.25 -0.51 -6.12
C SER A 104 20.57 -1.57 -5.24
N HIS A 105 19.74 -2.43 -5.82
CA HIS A 105 19.13 -3.55 -5.09
C HIS A 105 20.17 -4.44 -4.41
N GLU A 106 21.31 -4.68 -5.06
CA GLU A 106 22.41 -5.45 -4.48
C GLU A 106 23.03 -4.72 -3.28
N GLN A 107 23.34 -3.43 -3.42
CA GLN A 107 23.88 -2.61 -2.33
C GLN A 107 22.93 -2.53 -1.14
N LEU A 108 21.63 -2.43 -1.40
CA LEU A 108 20.60 -2.42 -0.36
C LEU A 108 20.54 -3.77 0.36
N ALA A 109 20.57 -4.89 -0.37
CA ALA A 109 20.58 -6.23 0.22
C ALA A 109 21.85 -6.48 1.05
N GLN A 110 23.02 -6.04 0.56
CA GLN A 110 24.28 -6.11 1.31
C GLN A 110 24.20 -5.27 2.60
N ARG A 111 23.64 -4.06 2.52
CA ARG A 111 23.44 -3.19 3.68
C ARG A 111 22.53 -3.84 4.73
N VAL A 112 21.41 -4.42 4.32
CA VAL A 112 20.52 -5.15 5.24
C VAL A 112 21.22 -6.37 5.84
N SER A 113 21.96 -7.14 5.04
CA SER A 113 22.73 -8.28 5.55
C SER A 113 23.80 -7.87 6.56
N ALA A 114 24.43 -6.72 6.38
CA ALA A 114 25.40 -6.18 7.33
C ALA A 114 24.70 -5.79 8.66
N GLU A 115 23.53 -5.17 8.60
CA GLU A 115 22.73 -4.87 9.80
C GLU A 115 22.32 -6.15 10.54
N LEU A 116 21.97 -7.22 9.83
CA LEU A 116 21.66 -8.52 10.44
C LEU A 116 22.88 -9.16 11.13
N ALA A 117 24.07 -8.99 10.55
CA ALA A 117 25.31 -9.46 11.15
C ALA A 117 25.64 -8.66 12.44
N GLU A 118 25.50 -7.34 12.40
CA GLU A 118 25.75 -6.45 13.55
C GLU A 118 24.76 -6.69 14.70
N GLU A 119 23.46 -6.79 14.42
CA GLU A 119 22.41 -6.85 15.44
C GLU A 119 22.19 -8.28 15.99
N PHE A 120 22.40 -9.31 15.17
CA PHE A 120 22.02 -10.69 15.51
C PHE A 120 23.15 -11.73 15.32
N GLY A 121 24.34 -11.31 14.89
CA GLY A 121 25.45 -12.25 14.64
C GLY A 121 25.25 -13.16 13.43
N ILE A 122 24.30 -12.84 12.54
CA ILE A 122 24.06 -13.59 11.30
C ILE A 122 25.13 -13.19 10.26
N SER A 123 26.33 -13.73 10.43
CA SER A 123 27.52 -13.33 9.67
C SER A 123 27.72 -14.04 8.34
N ALA A 124 27.07 -15.20 8.14
CA ALA A 124 27.07 -15.88 6.85
C ALA A 124 26.36 -15.00 5.81
N PRO A 125 26.82 -14.96 4.54
CA PRO A 125 26.09 -14.28 3.49
C PRO A 125 24.76 -15.02 3.19
N PRO A 126 23.72 -14.31 2.73
CA PRO A 126 22.50 -14.97 2.28
C PRO A 126 22.79 -15.84 1.05
N LEU A 127 22.14 -17.00 0.98
CA LEU A 127 22.15 -17.92 -0.16
C LEU A 127 21.59 -17.24 -1.43
N TRP A 128 20.58 -16.40 -1.26
CA TRP A 128 20.08 -15.49 -2.29
C TRP A 128 19.39 -14.30 -1.64
N HIS A 129 19.25 -13.22 -2.39
CA HIS A 129 18.43 -12.08 -2.00
C HIS A 129 17.50 -11.64 -3.13
N LYS A 130 16.42 -10.93 -2.78
CA LYS A 130 15.55 -10.24 -3.73
C LYS A 130 15.01 -8.95 -3.11
N VAL A 131 15.22 -7.85 -3.81
CA VAL A 131 14.62 -6.55 -3.45
C VAL A 131 13.39 -6.31 -4.30
N ILE A 132 12.28 -5.99 -3.66
CA ILE A 132 11.05 -5.50 -4.30
C ILE A 132 10.86 -4.05 -3.86
N ALA A 133 10.76 -3.15 -4.82
CA ALA A 133 10.51 -1.73 -4.59
C ALA A 133 9.16 -1.35 -5.18
N GLU A 134 8.13 -1.23 -4.34
CA GLU A 134 6.84 -0.70 -4.76
C GLU A 134 6.85 0.82 -4.60
N GLN A 135 6.99 1.54 -5.71
CA GLN A 135 7.17 3.00 -5.74
C GLN A 135 5.91 3.76 -5.31
N ARG A 136 4.74 3.14 -5.44
CA ARG A 136 3.44 3.73 -5.09
C ARG A 136 2.70 2.87 -4.09
N ALA A 137 3.41 2.42 -3.05
CA ALA A 137 2.89 1.49 -2.05
C ALA A 137 1.76 2.11 -1.22
N THR A 138 1.94 3.37 -0.83
CA THR A 138 0.94 4.14 -0.08
C THR A 138 0.89 5.58 -0.60
N PHE A 139 -0.16 6.34 -0.26
CA PHE A 139 -0.11 7.80 -0.39
C PHE A 139 0.53 8.41 0.88
N ALA A 140 1.21 9.54 0.71
CA ALA A 140 1.79 10.31 1.80
C ALA A 140 0.68 10.91 2.67
N CYS A 141 0.40 10.29 3.81
CA CYS A 141 -0.63 10.72 4.76
C CYS A 141 -0.17 11.93 5.58
N THR A 142 0.03 13.08 4.94
CA THR A 142 0.46 14.31 5.61
C THR A 142 -0.71 14.98 6.36
N PRO A 143 -0.44 15.75 7.43
CA PRO A 143 -1.47 16.50 8.13
C PRO A 143 -2.28 17.40 7.18
N ASN A 144 -3.60 17.42 7.35
CA ASN A 144 -4.54 18.22 6.55
C ASN A 144 -4.56 17.90 5.04
N LEU A 145 -4.06 16.74 4.62
CA LEU A 145 -4.14 16.32 3.23
C LEU A 145 -5.61 16.20 2.79
N PRO A 146 -6.06 16.97 1.78
CA PRO A 146 -7.41 16.82 1.25
C PRO A 146 -7.54 15.47 0.54
N ARG A 147 -8.55 14.69 0.94
CA ARG A 147 -8.91 13.41 0.33
C ARG A 147 -10.36 13.45 -0.16
N PRO A 148 -10.70 12.77 -1.26
CA PRO A 148 -12.05 12.78 -1.76
C PRO A 148 -13.02 12.08 -0.80
N PRO A 149 -14.24 12.62 -0.63
CA PRO A 149 -15.29 11.93 0.11
C PRO A 149 -15.73 10.66 -0.62
N GLN A 150 -16.39 9.74 0.11
CA GLN A 150 -16.98 8.54 -0.51
C GLN A 150 -18.13 8.89 -1.45
N GLN A 151 -18.97 9.86 -1.09
CA GLN A 151 -20.04 10.35 -1.96
C GLN A 151 -19.48 11.46 -2.86
N THR A 152 -19.56 11.26 -4.18
CA THR A 152 -19.08 12.25 -5.14
C THR A 152 -20.15 13.30 -5.48
N ALA A 153 -19.78 14.30 -6.25
CA ALA A 153 -20.72 15.25 -6.85
C ALA A 153 -21.78 14.58 -7.76
N LEU A 154 -21.57 13.35 -8.21
CA LEU A 154 -22.57 12.56 -8.92
C LEU A 154 -23.32 11.63 -7.94
N PRO A 155 -24.64 11.80 -7.72
CA PRO A 155 -25.38 11.03 -6.72
C PRO A 155 -25.34 9.50 -6.89
N GLN A 156 -25.14 9.03 -8.12
CA GLN A 156 -25.10 7.61 -8.46
C GLN A 156 -23.68 7.00 -8.43
N LEU A 157 -22.66 7.79 -8.09
CA LEU A 157 -21.26 7.36 -8.11
C LEU A 157 -20.59 7.62 -6.76
N PHE A 158 -19.95 6.58 -6.25
CA PHE A 158 -19.22 6.62 -5.00
C PHE A 158 -17.77 6.17 -5.20
N LEU A 159 -16.89 6.62 -4.31
CA LEU A 159 -15.50 6.21 -4.22
C LEU A 159 -15.30 5.35 -2.97
N ALA A 160 -14.54 4.27 -3.12
CA ALA A 160 -14.12 3.42 -2.01
C ALA A 160 -12.62 3.11 -2.14
N GLY A 161 -11.92 3.15 -1.01
CA GLY A 161 -10.49 2.94 -0.94
C GLY A 161 -9.87 3.70 0.21
N ASP A 162 -8.68 3.26 0.63
CA ASP A 162 -7.89 3.87 1.70
C ASP A 162 -7.52 5.34 1.44
N TYR A 163 -7.51 5.75 0.17
CA TYR A 163 -7.29 7.12 -0.29
C TYR A 163 -8.48 8.07 -0.07
N THR A 164 -9.67 7.56 0.25
CA THR A 164 -10.84 8.41 0.55
C THR A 164 -10.76 9.00 1.96
N ALA A 165 -11.52 10.06 2.22
CA ALA A 165 -11.53 10.73 3.52
C ALA A 165 -11.98 9.79 4.66
N GLY A 166 -11.19 9.71 5.74
CA GLY A 166 -11.47 8.88 6.91
C GLY A 166 -10.36 8.98 7.97
N ASP A 167 -10.47 8.24 9.06
CA ASP A 167 -9.56 8.39 10.21
C ASP A 167 -8.24 7.63 10.05
N TYR A 168 -8.19 6.70 9.09
CA TYR A 168 -7.02 5.86 8.84
C TYR A 168 -6.10 6.44 7.76
N PRO A 169 -4.78 6.17 7.86
CA PRO A 169 -3.86 6.35 6.73
C PRO A 169 -4.12 5.29 5.64
N ALA A 170 -3.23 5.20 4.64
CA ALA A 170 -3.25 4.17 3.59
C ALA A 170 -3.03 2.75 4.15
N THR A 171 -4.07 2.16 4.75
CA THR A 171 -4.05 0.80 5.31
C THR A 171 -5.22 -0.03 4.81
N LEU A 172 -5.10 -1.35 4.96
CA LEU A 172 -6.16 -2.31 4.63
C LEU A 172 -7.42 -2.04 5.47
N GLU A 173 -7.26 -1.71 6.75
CA GLU A 173 -8.36 -1.32 7.62
C GLU A 173 -9.05 -0.05 7.10
N GLY A 174 -8.28 0.94 6.66
CA GLY A 174 -8.81 2.16 6.03
C GLY A 174 -9.62 1.85 4.77
N ALA A 175 -9.12 0.96 3.90
CA ALA A 175 -9.85 0.52 2.71
C ALA A 175 -11.17 -0.20 3.06
N VAL A 176 -11.14 -1.10 4.04
CA VAL A 176 -12.34 -1.83 4.50
C VAL A 176 -13.36 -0.86 5.10
N GLN A 177 -12.93 0.03 5.99
CA GLN A 177 -13.81 1.03 6.61
C GLN A 177 -14.42 1.97 5.56
N SER A 178 -13.64 2.39 4.57
CA SER A 178 -14.13 3.18 3.43
C SER A 178 -15.21 2.43 2.64
N GLY A 179 -14.97 1.16 2.30
CA GLY A 179 -15.94 0.33 1.58
C GLY A 179 -17.25 0.12 2.35
N LEU A 180 -17.16 -0.16 3.65
CA LEU A 180 -18.34 -0.31 4.51
C LEU A 180 -19.14 0.99 4.63
N ARG A 181 -18.45 2.14 4.78
CA ARG A 181 -19.08 3.46 4.79
C ARG A 181 -19.80 3.75 3.49
N CYS A 182 -19.17 3.44 2.35
CA CYS A 182 -19.76 3.60 1.04
C CYS A 182 -21.02 2.75 0.85
N ALA A 183 -20.97 1.46 1.23
CA ALA A 183 -22.11 0.56 1.17
C ALA A 183 -23.27 1.04 2.07
N LYS A 184 -22.97 1.57 3.26
CA LYS A 184 -23.98 2.12 4.17
C LYS A 184 -24.68 3.34 3.57
N ILE A 185 -23.93 4.31 3.06
CA ILE A 185 -24.50 5.51 2.42
C ILE A 185 -25.39 5.12 1.23
N LEU A 186 -24.93 4.17 0.42
CA LEU A 186 -25.70 3.67 -0.73
C LEU A 186 -27.00 2.98 -0.29
N ALA A 187 -26.96 2.15 0.75
CA ALA A 187 -28.15 1.47 1.26
C ALA A 187 -29.19 2.47 1.79
N GLU A 188 -28.75 3.55 2.42
CA GLU A 188 -29.60 4.65 2.91
C GLU A 188 -30.17 5.53 1.78
N SER A 189 -29.52 5.54 0.60
CA SER A 189 -29.98 6.32 -0.56
C SER A 189 -30.94 5.58 -1.49
N LEU A 190 -31.14 4.27 -1.29
CA LEU A 190 -32.09 3.48 -2.07
C LEU A 190 -33.52 3.65 -1.51
N PRO A 191 -34.53 3.92 -2.35
CA PRO A 191 -35.92 3.81 -1.92
C PRO A 191 -36.22 2.36 -1.52
N GLY A 192 -36.88 2.19 -0.36
CA GLY A 192 -37.31 0.89 0.16
C GLY A 192 -38.41 0.22 -0.65
#